data_AF-W1DL55-F1
#
_entry.id   AF-W1DL55-F1
#
_cell.length_a   1.000
_cell.length_b   1.000
_cell.length_c   1.000
_cell.angle_alpha   90.00
_cell.angle_beta   90.00
_cell.angle_gamma   90.00
#
_symmetry.space_group_name_H-M   'P 1'
#
loop_
_entity.id
_entity.type
_entity.pdbx_description
1 polymer ?
#
loop_
_entity_poly.entity_id
_entity_poly.type
_entity_poly.pdbx_seq_one_letter_code
_entity_poly.pdbx_strand_id
1 'polypeptide(L)'
;MKRELAIEFSRVTEAAALAGYKWLGRGDKNTADGAAVNAMRIMLNLVNIDGTIVIGEGEIDEAPMLYIGEKVGTGKGDAVDIAVDPIEGTRMTAMGQANALAVMAVGDKGCFLNAPDMYMEKLIVGPGAKGAIDLNLPLEENLHNIARA
;
A
#
# COMPACT_ATOMS: atom_id res chain seq x y z
N MET A 1 -16.24 -3.68 -8.94
CA MET A 1 -15.75 -2.35 -8.55
C MET A 1 -16.23 -1.23 -9.48
N LYS A 2 -16.78 -0.14 -8.93
CA LYS A 2 -17.22 1.03 -9.70
C LYS A 2 -16.05 1.97 -10.02
N ARG A 3 -15.91 2.35 -11.31
CA ARG A 3 -14.91 3.33 -11.78
C ARG A 3 -14.99 4.69 -11.06
N GLU A 4 -16.17 5.07 -10.58
CA GLU A 4 -16.43 6.30 -9.84
C GLU A 4 -15.64 6.38 -8.52
N LEU A 5 -15.26 5.24 -7.93
CA LEU A 5 -14.48 5.22 -6.68
C LEU A 5 -13.01 5.61 -6.87
N ALA A 6 -12.49 5.63 -8.11
CA ALA A 6 -11.10 5.92 -8.37
C ALA A 6 -10.66 7.30 -7.83
N ILE A 7 -11.53 8.32 -7.91
CA ILE A 7 -11.24 9.65 -7.38
C ILE A 7 -11.32 9.69 -5.84
N GLU A 8 -12.21 8.91 -5.24
CA GLU A 8 -12.29 8.80 -3.78
C GLU A 8 -11.02 8.16 -3.22
N PHE A 9 -10.49 7.14 -3.90
CA PHE A 9 -9.23 6.50 -3.53
C PHE A 9 -8.02 7.42 -3.70
N SER A 10 -7.99 8.33 -4.68
CA SER A 10 -6.90 9.31 -4.76
C SER A 10 -6.93 10.28 -3.58
N ARG A 11 -8.12 10.69 -3.12
CA ARG A 11 -8.28 11.56 -1.95
C ARG A 11 -7.80 10.90 -0.65
N VAL A 12 -7.91 9.58 -0.56
CA VAL A 12 -7.38 8.79 0.57
C VAL A 12 -5.85 8.95 0.66
N THR A 13 -5.13 8.72 -0.44
CA THR A 13 -3.66 8.83 -0.46
C THR A 13 -3.19 10.29 -0.36
N GLU A 14 -3.92 11.25 -0.95
CA GLU A 14 -3.66 12.69 -0.77
C GLU A 14 -3.70 13.10 0.71
N ALA A 15 -4.74 12.67 1.44
CA ALA A 15 -4.88 12.99 2.87
C ALA A 15 -3.75 12.38 3.71
N ALA A 16 -3.40 11.11 3.45
CA ALA A 16 -2.31 10.42 4.12
C ALA A 16 -0.96 11.12 3.86
N ALA A 17 -0.66 11.44 2.59
CA ALA A 17 0.56 12.14 2.21
C ALA A 17 0.65 13.55 2.84
N LEU A 18 -0.44 14.31 2.86
CA LEU A 18 -0.48 15.63 3.50
C LEU A 18 -0.29 15.56 5.01
N ALA A 19 -0.81 14.53 5.67
CA ALA A 19 -0.62 14.31 7.10
C ALA A 19 0.84 13.92 7.42
N GLY A 20 1.41 12.96 6.68
CA GLY A 20 2.82 12.58 6.81
C GLY A 20 3.78 13.73 6.49
N TYR A 21 3.47 14.57 5.50
CA TYR A 21 4.26 15.74 5.13
C TYR A 21 4.44 16.73 6.29
N LYS A 22 3.47 16.84 7.22
CA LYS A 22 3.62 17.70 8.41
C LYS A 22 4.81 17.30 9.28
N TRP A 23 5.28 16.06 9.17
CA TRP A 23 6.38 15.48 9.93
C TRP A 23 7.68 15.30 9.12
N LEU A 24 7.74 15.83 7.90
CA LEU A 24 8.94 15.80 7.07
C LEU A 24 10.13 16.46 7.78
N GLY A 25 11.24 15.74 7.90
CA GLY A 25 12.49 16.24 8.48
C GLY A 25 12.46 16.44 10.00
N ARG A 26 11.45 15.90 10.71
CA ARG A 26 11.30 16.06 12.17
C ARG A 26 12.00 15.00 13.01
N GLY A 27 12.64 14.01 12.39
CA GLY A 27 13.35 12.94 13.08
C GLY A 27 12.46 11.93 13.82
N ASP A 28 11.14 12.02 13.66
CA ASP A 28 10.17 11.13 14.31
C ASP A 28 9.37 10.34 13.26
N LYS A 29 9.82 9.13 12.98
CA LYS A 29 9.20 8.25 11.99
C LYS A 29 7.84 7.72 12.45
N ASN A 30 7.69 7.43 13.75
CA ASN A 30 6.49 6.77 14.27
C ASN A 30 5.31 7.75 14.30
N THR A 31 5.57 9.01 14.68
CA THR A 31 4.53 10.04 14.67
C THR A 31 4.16 10.45 13.24
N ALA A 32 5.13 10.48 12.32
CA ALA A 32 4.84 10.69 10.90
C ALA A 32 3.88 9.62 10.36
N ASP A 33 4.19 8.37 10.65
CA ASP A 33 3.43 7.21 10.21
C ASP A 33 2.02 7.17 10.81
N GLY A 34 1.91 7.31 12.14
CA GLY A 34 0.62 7.37 12.82
C GLY A 34 -0.29 8.50 12.32
N ALA A 35 0.28 9.64 11.91
CA ALA A 35 -0.49 10.73 11.31
C ALA A 35 -1.08 10.33 9.95
N ALA A 36 -0.31 9.63 9.10
CA ALA A 36 -0.76 9.14 7.80
C ALA A 36 -1.77 8.00 7.94
N VAL A 37 -1.52 7.02 8.81
CA VAL A 37 -2.44 5.92 9.15
C VAL A 37 -3.80 6.47 9.53
N ASN A 38 -3.83 7.42 10.48
CA ASN A 38 -5.07 8.02 10.95
C ASN A 38 -5.82 8.77 9.83
N ALA A 39 -5.12 9.58 9.04
CA ALA A 39 -5.73 10.32 7.93
C ALA A 39 -6.28 9.39 6.85
N MET A 40 -5.52 8.35 6.48
CA MET A 40 -5.92 7.33 5.51
C MET A 40 -7.20 6.62 5.98
N ARG A 41 -7.22 6.15 7.23
CA ARG A 41 -8.36 5.45 7.83
C ARG A 41 -9.61 6.32 7.88
N ILE A 42 -9.49 7.60 8.28
CA ILE A 42 -10.61 8.55 8.28
C ILE A 42 -11.20 8.67 6.88
N MET A 43 -10.36 8.89 5.87
CA MET A 43 -10.83 9.05 4.49
C MET A 43 -11.47 7.77 3.95
N LEU A 44 -10.87 6.60 4.21
CA LEU A 44 -11.43 5.30 3.83
C LEU A 44 -12.83 5.11 4.37
N ASN A 45 -13.07 5.48 5.64
CA ASN A 45 -14.38 5.34 6.29
C ASN A 45 -15.48 6.27 5.74
N LEU A 46 -15.14 7.20 4.85
CA LEU A 46 -16.12 8.02 4.12
C LEU A 46 -16.50 7.41 2.76
N VAL A 47 -15.75 6.43 2.27
CA VAL A 47 -15.97 5.83 0.95
C VAL A 47 -17.08 4.78 0.99
N ASN A 48 -17.91 4.74 -0.05
CA ASN A 48 -18.97 3.75 -0.21
C ASN A 48 -18.43 2.39 -0.70
N ILE A 49 -17.77 1.67 0.22
CA ILE A 49 -17.33 0.27 0.09
C ILE A 49 -17.62 -0.55 1.35
N ASP A 50 -17.70 -1.88 1.21
CA ASP A 50 -17.48 -2.86 2.30
C ASP A 50 -16.03 -3.36 2.21
N GLY A 51 -15.11 -2.53 2.70
CA GLY A 51 -13.68 -2.76 2.59
C GLY A 51 -13.15 -3.65 3.70
N THR A 52 -12.21 -4.54 3.35
CA THR A 52 -11.43 -5.32 4.32
C THR A 52 -9.95 -5.04 4.09
N ILE A 53 -9.23 -4.62 5.14
CA ILE A 53 -7.77 -4.54 5.09
C ILE A 53 -7.22 -5.96 5.05
N VAL A 54 -6.48 -6.31 4.00
CA VAL A 54 -5.82 -7.63 3.87
C VAL A 54 -4.30 -7.51 3.89
N ILE A 55 -3.76 -6.31 3.66
CA ILE A 55 -2.36 -5.93 3.87
C ILE A 55 -2.40 -4.54 4.52
N GLY A 56 -1.76 -4.38 5.68
CA GLY A 56 -1.76 -3.12 6.43
C GLY A 56 -0.65 -3.06 7.46
N GLU A 57 -0.87 -2.30 8.54
CA GLU A 57 0.14 -1.95 9.55
C GLU A 57 0.62 -3.14 10.40
N GLY A 58 -0.13 -4.25 10.39
CA GLY A 58 0.18 -5.47 11.14
C GLY A 58 -1.07 -6.21 11.59
N GLU A 59 -0.87 -7.18 12.48
CA GLU A 59 -1.97 -7.89 13.14
C GLU A 59 -2.67 -6.99 14.17
N ILE A 60 -3.91 -7.33 14.55
CA ILE A 60 -4.73 -6.51 15.47
C ILE A 60 -4.04 -6.25 16.83
N ASP A 61 -3.23 -7.19 17.30
CA ASP A 61 -2.51 -7.07 18.57
C ASP A 61 -1.31 -6.10 18.48
N GLU A 62 -0.83 -5.81 17.27
CA GLU A 62 0.36 -5.01 17.00
C GLU A 62 0.01 -3.64 16.41
N ALA A 63 -1.12 -3.53 15.71
CA ALA A 63 -1.57 -2.32 15.03
C ALA A 63 -2.99 -1.90 15.49
N PRO A 64 -3.14 -0.72 16.13
CA PRO A 64 -4.46 -0.24 16.59
C PRO A 64 -5.36 0.29 15.46
N MET A 65 -4.80 0.52 14.26
CA MET A 65 -5.49 1.04 13.08
C MET A 65 -4.90 0.39 11.82
N LEU A 66 -5.74 0.20 10.81
CA LEU A 66 -5.41 -0.43 9.54
C LEU A 66 -4.76 -1.81 9.71
N TYR A 67 -5.22 -2.57 10.70
CA TYR A 67 -4.77 -3.93 10.97
C TYR A 67 -5.40 -4.92 10.00
N ILE A 68 -4.76 -6.08 9.80
CA ILE A 68 -5.26 -7.15 8.93
C ILE A 68 -6.62 -7.64 9.44
N GLY A 69 -7.61 -7.62 8.56
CA GLY A 69 -9.01 -7.94 8.86
C GLY A 69 -9.87 -6.75 9.28
N GLU A 70 -9.32 -5.54 9.43
CA GLU A 70 -10.10 -4.36 9.76
C GLU A 70 -11.17 -4.08 8.68
N LYS A 71 -12.38 -3.75 9.13
CA LYS A 71 -13.48 -3.27 8.28
C LYS A 71 -13.41 -1.76 8.12
N VAL A 72 -13.37 -1.31 6.87
CA VAL A 72 -13.31 0.11 6.50
C VAL A 72 -14.32 0.46 5.42
N GLY A 73 -14.66 1.75 5.33
CA GLY A 73 -15.72 2.24 4.47
C GLY A 73 -17.07 2.33 5.17
N THR A 74 -18.07 2.84 4.47
CA THR A 74 -19.42 3.01 5.02
C THR A 74 -20.21 1.71 5.11
N GLY A 75 -19.67 0.59 4.63
CA GLY A 75 -20.35 -0.71 4.52
C GLY A 75 -21.37 -0.79 3.39
N LYS A 76 -21.49 0.26 2.57
CA LYS A 76 -22.33 0.28 1.37
C LYS A 76 -21.47 0.01 0.16
N GLY A 77 -22.00 -0.66 -0.86
CA GLY A 77 -21.27 -0.85 -2.13
C GLY A 77 -20.61 -2.22 -2.22
N ASP A 78 -19.56 -2.33 -3.04
CA ASP A 78 -18.91 -3.60 -3.34
C ASP A 78 -18.06 -4.07 -2.15
N ALA A 79 -18.03 -5.38 -1.93
CA ALA A 79 -17.07 -6.00 -1.02
C ALA A 79 -15.69 -6.04 -1.70
N VAL A 80 -14.70 -5.39 -1.09
CA VAL A 80 -13.37 -5.21 -1.66
C VAL A 80 -12.28 -5.52 -0.65
N ASP A 81 -11.16 -6.01 -1.18
CA ASP A 81 -9.93 -6.17 -0.40
C ASP A 81 -9.04 -4.95 -0.63
N ILE A 82 -8.36 -4.52 0.43
CA ILE A 82 -7.56 -3.30 0.46
C ILE A 82 -6.18 -3.63 1.01
N ALA A 83 -5.16 -3.18 0.28
CA ALA A 83 -3.78 -3.16 0.72
C ALA A 83 -3.37 -1.70 0.94
N VAL A 84 -2.82 -1.38 2.10
CA VAL A 84 -2.38 -0.01 2.44
C VAL A 84 -0.91 0.02 2.82
N ASP A 85 -0.27 1.13 2.47
CA ASP A 85 1.00 1.57 3.05
C ASP A 85 0.92 3.10 3.21
N PRO A 86 0.45 3.57 4.39
CA PRO A 86 0.21 4.99 4.64
C PRO A 86 1.46 5.86 4.48
N ILE A 87 2.65 5.35 4.82
CA ILE A 87 3.93 5.93 4.44
C ILE A 87 4.93 4.82 4.07
N GLU A 88 5.08 4.61 2.78
CA GLU A 88 6.24 3.88 2.27
C GLU A 88 7.46 4.78 2.45
N GLY A 89 8.39 4.34 3.30
CA GLY A 89 9.59 5.10 3.66
C GLY A 89 9.45 6.04 4.86
N THR A 90 8.85 5.60 5.97
CA THR A 90 8.76 6.39 7.23
C THR A 90 10.09 7.03 7.68
N ARG A 91 11.22 6.32 7.54
CA ARG A 91 12.56 6.87 7.80
C ARG A 91 12.90 8.01 6.85
N MET A 92 12.59 7.87 5.56
CA MET A 92 12.86 8.90 4.55
C MET A 92 12.05 10.17 4.87
N THR A 93 10.77 10.03 5.27
CA THR A 93 9.96 11.14 5.78
C THR A 93 10.60 11.80 6.99
N ALA A 94 10.95 11.03 8.03
CA ALA A 94 11.56 11.57 9.24
C ALA A 94 12.88 12.32 8.99
N MET A 95 13.67 11.85 8.01
CA MET A 95 14.97 12.42 7.66
C MET A 95 14.91 13.50 6.56
N GLY A 96 13.74 13.79 5.99
CA GLY A 96 13.62 14.77 4.89
C GLY A 96 14.25 14.31 3.58
N GLN A 97 14.22 13.00 3.30
CA GLN A 97 14.81 12.39 2.11
C GLN A 97 13.76 12.20 1.00
N ALA A 98 14.24 11.97 -0.22
CA ALA A 98 13.39 11.72 -1.37
C ALA A 98 12.66 10.37 -1.31
N ASN A 99 11.67 10.19 -2.17
CA ASN A 99 10.97 8.94 -2.48
C ASN A 99 10.05 8.35 -1.38
N ALA A 100 9.73 9.10 -0.32
CA ALA A 100 8.62 8.75 0.55
C ALA A 100 7.27 9.03 -0.14
N LEU A 101 6.28 8.16 0.02
CA LEU A 101 4.95 8.28 -0.58
C LEU A 101 3.87 7.56 0.24
N ALA A 102 2.60 7.91 0.03
CA ALA A 102 1.45 7.17 0.56
C ALA A 102 0.85 6.31 -0.56
N VAL A 103 0.63 5.02 -0.29
CA VAL A 103 0.20 4.03 -1.29
C VAL A 103 -1.01 3.25 -0.79
N MET A 104 -1.88 2.89 -1.72
CA MET A 104 -2.98 1.97 -1.49
C MET A 104 -3.31 1.24 -2.79
N ALA A 105 -3.74 -0.01 -2.67
CA ALA A 105 -4.36 -0.78 -3.73
C ALA A 105 -5.71 -1.33 -3.27
N VAL A 106 -6.68 -1.36 -4.18
CA VAL A 106 -8.02 -1.90 -3.94
C VAL A 106 -8.34 -2.87 -5.07
N GLY A 107 -8.90 -4.02 -4.73
CA GLY A 107 -9.35 -4.99 -5.72
C GLY A 107 -10.59 -5.75 -5.25
N ASP A 108 -11.12 -6.61 -6.13
CA ASP A 108 -12.24 -7.47 -5.76
C ASP A 108 -11.82 -8.41 -4.62
N LYS A 109 -12.77 -8.80 -3.78
CA LYS A 109 -12.50 -9.71 -2.66
C LYS A 109 -11.77 -10.98 -3.11
N GLY A 110 -10.66 -11.30 -2.45
CA GLY A 110 -9.77 -12.44 -2.74
C GLY A 110 -8.73 -12.19 -3.82
N CYS A 111 -8.55 -10.97 -4.33
CA CYS A 111 -7.60 -10.69 -5.41
C CYS A 111 -6.14 -10.54 -4.95
N PHE A 112 -5.90 -10.28 -3.67
CA PHE A 112 -4.55 -10.15 -3.11
C PHE A 112 -4.11 -11.47 -2.46
N LEU A 113 -2.83 -11.78 -2.59
CA LEU A 113 -2.22 -12.90 -1.89
C LEU A 113 -2.19 -12.58 -0.38
N ASN A 114 -2.82 -13.43 0.43
CA ASN A 114 -2.66 -13.39 1.88
C ASN A 114 -1.31 -14.03 2.24
N ALA A 115 -0.32 -13.20 2.53
CA ALA A 115 1.01 -13.61 2.95
C ALA A 115 1.29 -13.07 4.36
N PRO A 116 2.06 -13.79 5.20
CA PRO A 116 2.51 -13.27 6.48
C PRO A 116 3.51 -12.13 6.29
N ASP A 117 3.74 -11.34 7.33
CA ASP A 117 4.78 -10.30 7.34
C ASP A 117 6.18 -10.94 7.34
N MET A 118 6.75 -11.09 6.15
CA MET A 118 8.06 -11.71 5.93
C MET A 118 8.74 -11.15 4.69
N TYR A 119 10.03 -11.43 4.56
CA TYR A 119 10.76 -11.09 3.33
C TYR A 119 10.24 -11.88 2.12
N MET A 120 10.30 -11.23 0.96
CA MET A 120 9.95 -11.82 -0.32
C MET A 120 10.98 -11.40 -1.37
N GLU A 121 11.58 -12.39 -2.04
CA GLU A 121 12.39 -12.15 -3.23
C GLU A 121 11.46 -11.72 -4.38
N LYS A 122 11.81 -10.61 -5.05
CA LYS A 122 10.98 -10.01 -6.11
C LYS A 122 11.85 -9.73 -7.33
N LEU A 123 11.42 -10.21 -8.49
CA LEU A 123 11.91 -9.81 -9.81
C LEU A 123 10.72 -9.28 -10.61
N ILE A 124 10.76 -8.00 -10.99
CA ILE A 124 9.63 -7.30 -11.58
C ILE A 124 10.10 -6.59 -12.86
N VAL A 125 9.32 -6.71 -13.93
CA VAL A 125 9.63 -6.11 -15.23
C VAL A 125 8.41 -5.41 -15.82
N GLY A 126 8.66 -4.49 -16.75
CA GLY A 126 7.61 -3.80 -17.50
C GLY A 126 6.97 -4.66 -18.59
N PRO A 127 5.97 -4.12 -19.32
CA PRO A 127 5.22 -4.87 -20.32
C PRO A 127 6.06 -5.49 -21.45
N GLY A 128 7.15 -4.84 -21.85
CA GLY A 128 8.02 -5.32 -22.94
C GLY A 128 8.72 -6.65 -22.64
N ALA A 129 8.99 -6.94 -21.37
CA ALA A 129 9.64 -8.18 -20.94
C ALA A 129 8.67 -9.14 -20.20
N LYS A 130 7.36 -8.96 -20.36
CA LYS A 130 6.37 -9.83 -19.72
C LYS A 130 6.57 -11.27 -20.18
N GLY A 131 6.80 -12.18 -19.22
CA GLY A 131 7.06 -13.60 -19.49
C GLY A 131 8.52 -13.95 -19.77
N ALA A 132 9.45 -12.99 -19.67
CA ALA A 132 10.88 -13.19 -19.90
C ALA A 132 11.70 -13.45 -18.62
N ILE A 133 11.06 -13.53 -17.44
CA ILE A 133 11.74 -13.69 -16.14
C ILE A 133 11.29 -14.95 -15.39
N ASP A 134 12.22 -15.57 -14.65
CA ASP A 134 12.00 -16.72 -13.76
C ASP A 134 12.97 -16.65 -12.57
N LEU A 135 12.43 -16.65 -11.34
CA LEU A 135 13.23 -16.63 -10.10
C LEU A 135 14.07 -17.89 -9.88
N ASN A 136 13.77 -19.00 -10.57
CA ASN A 136 14.58 -20.22 -10.49
C ASN A 136 15.87 -20.14 -11.33
N LEU A 137 15.99 -19.14 -12.22
CA LEU A 137 17.18 -18.93 -13.04
C LEU A 137 18.17 -17.97 -12.36
N PRO A 138 19.48 -18.05 -12.67
CA PRO A 138 20.44 -17.07 -12.23
C PRO A 138 20.05 -15.64 -12.64
N LEU A 139 20.40 -14.65 -11.81
CA LEU A 139 20.11 -13.24 -12.10
C LEU A 139 20.66 -12.79 -13.46
N GLU A 140 21.88 -13.22 -13.81
CA GLU A 140 22.52 -12.91 -15.09
C GLU A 140 21.70 -13.39 -16.30
N GLU A 141 21.12 -14.59 -16.23
CA GLU A 141 20.30 -15.15 -17.30
C GLU A 141 18.99 -14.37 -17.45
N ASN A 142 18.35 -14.00 -16.32
CA ASN A 142 17.20 -13.11 -16.34
C ASN A 142 17.52 -11.76 -17.01
N LEU A 143 18.67 -11.15 -16.72
CA LEU A 143 19.08 -9.88 -17.35
C LEU A 143 19.28 -10.02 -18.86
N HIS A 144 19.86 -11.13 -19.33
CA HIS A 144 19.98 -11.40 -20.76
C HIS A 144 18.62 -11.63 -21.44
N ASN A 145 17.70 -12.33 -20.79
CA ASN A 145 16.35 -12.54 -21.31
C ASN A 145 15.58 -11.22 -21.40
N ILE A 146 15.67 -10.37 -20.37
CA ILE A 146 15.07 -9.03 -20.36
C ILE A 146 15.65 -8.16 -21.48
N ALA A 147 16.96 -8.19 -21.70
CA ALA A 147 17.60 -7.38 -22.73
C ALA A 147 17.23 -7.79 -24.18
N ARG A 148 16.75 -9.03 -24.38
CA ARG A 148 16.32 -9.55 -25.68
C ARG A 148 14.84 -9.32 -25.98
N ALA A 149 14.01 -9.17 -24.95
CA ALA A 149 12.56 -8.98 -25.04
C ALA A 149 12.20 -7.54 -25.46
#